data_AF-A0A9D4WS30-F1
#
_entry.id   AF-A0A9D4WS30-F1
#
_cell.length_a   1.000
_cell.length_b   1.000
_cell.length_c   1.000
_cell.angle_alpha   90.00
_cell.angle_beta   90.00
_cell.angle_gamma   90.00
#
_symmetry.space_group_name_H-M   'P 1'
#
loop_
_entity.id
_entity.type
_entity.pdbx_description
1 polymer ?
#
loop_
_entity_poly.entity_id
_entity_poly.type
_entity_poly.pdbx_seq_one_letter_code
_entity_poly.pdbx_strand_id
1 'polypeptide(L)'
;MSFAYLDSLWFSLYRNPSSKDKVLSWINKERIFTKAYVFVPIVCWGHWNLLIFCHFGENLRSVTESRCMLLLDSLEMANPRRLEPEIRRFVRDIYKAGDRPETKHLISQIPLLVPKVPQQKDGTECGNFVLYFIKLFLELAPDKFSMEGYPYFMKKDWFTFEELDRFCESLTH
;
A
#
# COMPACT_ATOMS: atom_id res chain seq x y z
N MET A 1 -12.02 -12.01 -5.24
CA MET A 1 -11.17 -10.88 -4.82
C MET A 1 -10.93 -9.88 -5.97
N SER A 2 -10.96 -8.57 -5.73
CA SER A 2 -10.68 -7.54 -6.76
C SER A 2 -9.50 -6.65 -6.37
N PHE A 3 -8.65 -6.36 -7.36
CA PHE A 3 -7.41 -5.60 -7.18
C PHE A 3 -7.38 -4.36 -8.09
N ALA A 4 -6.59 -3.36 -7.68
CA ALA A 4 -6.10 -2.29 -8.55
C ALA A 4 -4.68 -1.92 -8.13
N TYR A 5 -3.94 -1.25 -9.03
CA TYR A 5 -2.66 -0.64 -8.72
C TYR A 5 -2.69 0.83 -9.13
N LEU A 6 -1.99 1.68 -8.39
CA LEU A 6 -1.73 3.05 -8.77
C LEU A 6 -0.34 3.14 -9.40
N ASP A 7 -0.18 4.08 -10.33
CA ASP A 7 1.13 4.38 -10.91
C ASP A 7 2.09 4.89 -9.83
N SER A 8 3.34 4.44 -9.89
CA SER A 8 4.38 4.70 -8.87
C SER A 8 4.73 6.19 -8.74
N LEU A 9 4.46 7.00 -9.76
CA LEU A 9 4.68 8.44 -9.75
C LEU A 9 3.55 9.20 -9.07
N TRP A 10 2.36 8.61 -8.92
CA TRP A 10 1.18 9.35 -8.46
C TRP A 10 1.33 9.87 -7.04
N PHE A 11 1.89 9.08 -6.11
CA PHE A 11 2.13 9.59 -4.76
C PHE A 11 3.12 10.76 -4.76
N SER A 12 4.21 10.66 -5.54
CA SER A 12 5.20 11.73 -5.68
C SER A 12 4.59 13.01 -6.29
N LEU A 13 3.83 12.86 -7.38
CA LEU A 13 3.12 13.96 -8.04
C LEU A 13 2.06 14.58 -7.13
N TYR A 14 1.37 13.79 -6.31
CA TYR A 14 0.39 14.29 -5.35
C TYR A 14 1.03 15.23 -4.31
N ARG A 15 2.29 15.00 -3.93
CA ARG A 15 3.01 15.86 -2.97
C ARG A 15 3.25 17.26 -3.52
N ASN A 16 3.26 17.44 -4.84
CA ASN A 16 3.37 18.74 -5.47
C ASN A 16 1.97 19.39 -5.57
N PRO A 17 1.74 20.57 -4.94
CA PRO A 17 0.45 21.24 -4.96
C PRO A 17 -0.13 21.50 -6.35
N SER A 18 0.73 21.74 -7.35
CA SER A 18 0.30 22.03 -8.73
C SER A 18 -0.32 20.82 -9.45
N SER A 19 0.05 19.61 -9.06
CA SER A 19 -0.45 18.35 -9.66
C SER A 19 -1.42 17.59 -8.77
N LYS A 20 -1.61 18.02 -7.52
CA LYS A 20 -2.45 17.35 -6.51
C LYS A 20 -3.84 16.98 -7.03
N ASP A 21 -4.62 17.96 -7.49
CA ASP A 21 -6.01 17.73 -7.90
C ASP A 21 -6.10 16.85 -9.15
N LYS A 22 -5.12 16.98 -10.06
CA LYS A 22 -5.00 16.13 -11.24
C LYS A 22 -4.80 14.66 -10.84
N VAL A 23 -3.89 14.40 -9.91
CA VAL A 23 -3.65 13.04 -9.38
C VAL A 23 -4.89 12.48 -8.71
N LEU A 24 -5.57 13.26 -7.87
CA LEU A 24 -6.82 12.82 -7.23
C LEU A 24 -7.90 12.47 -8.27
N SER A 25 -7.98 13.22 -9.36
CA SER A 25 -8.90 12.91 -10.47
C SER A 25 -8.54 11.59 -11.18
N TRP A 26 -7.25 11.27 -11.32
CA TRP A 26 -6.80 10.00 -11.89
C TRP A 26 -7.14 8.83 -10.98
N ILE A 27 -6.84 8.95 -9.68
CA ILE A 27 -7.17 7.93 -8.67
C ILE A 27 -8.68 7.66 -8.63
N ASN A 28 -9.52 8.70 -8.75
CA ASN A 28 -10.96 8.52 -8.76
C ASN A 28 -11.44 7.69 -9.97
N LYS A 29 -10.79 7.83 -11.14
CA LYS A 29 -11.09 7.05 -12.35
C LYS A 29 -10.77 5.56 -12.20
N GLU A 30 -9.81 5.21 -11.35
CA GLU A 30 -9.46 3.81 -11.04
C GLU A 30 -10.51 3.09 -10.18
N ARG A 31 -11.54 3.82 -9.70
CA ARG A 31 -12.65 3.26 -8.90
C ARG A 31 -12.16 2.43 -7.72
N ILE A 32 -11.13 2.92 -7.02
CA ILE A 32 -10.43 2.19 -5.95
C ILE A 32 -11.34 1.74 -4.80
N PHE A 33 -12.44 2.45 -4.55
CA PHE A 33 -13.45 2.07 -3.56
C PHE A 33 -14.31 0.85 -3.97
N THR A 34 -14.13 0.30 -5.16
CA THR A 34 -14.77 -0.97 -5.59
C THR A 34 -13.83 -2.16 -5.43
N LYS A 35 -12.60 -1.93 -4.95
CA LYS A 35 -11.53 -2.91 -4.89
C LYS A 35 -11.34 -3.39 -3.46
N ALA A 36 -11.10 -4.69 -3.30
CA ALA A 36 -10.73 -5.27 -2.02
C ALA A 36 -9.32 -4.80 -1.61
N TYR A 37 -8.40 -4.76 -2.58
CA TYR A 37 -7.02 -4.31 -2.36
C TYR A 37 -6.57 -3.33 -3.45
N VAL A 38 -5.83 -2.31 -3.04
CA VAL A 38 -5.24 -1.33 -3.95
C VAL A 38 -3.77 -1.17 -3.62
N PHE A 39 -2.90 -1.52 -4.56
CA PHE A 39 -1.45 -1.37 -4.43
C PHE A 39 -1.05 0.06 -4.79
N VAL A 40 -0.29 0.70 -3.91
CA VAL A 40 0.20 2.07 -4.05
C VAL A 40 1.71 2.05 -3.85
N PRO A 41 2.50 1.85 -4.92
CA PRO A 41 3.94 2.02 -4.84
C PRO A 41 4.27 3.47 -4.48
N ILE A 42 5.08 3.67 -3.46
CA ILE A 42 5.53 4.99 -3.00
C ILE A 42 7.02 5.11 -3.25
N VAL A 43 7.39 6.12 -4.05
CA VAL A 43 8.78 6.48 -4.31
C VAL A 43 9.08 7.84 -3.66
N CYS A 44 9.86 7.82 -2.59
CA CYS A 44 10.26 9.02 -1.86
C CYS A 44 11.76 8.96 -1.56
N TRP A 45 12.49 10.02 -1.88
CA TRP A 45 13.92 10.15 -1.57
C TRP A 45 14.78 8.98 -2.08
N GLY A 46 14.45 8.43 -3.25
CA GLY A 46 15.17 7.30 -3.85
C GLY A 46 14.84 5.93 -3.24
N HIS A 47 13.88 5.85 -2.31
CA HIS A 47 13.47 4.61 -1.66
C HIS A 47 12.04 4.21 -2.04
N TRP A 48 11.84 2.92 -2.29
CA TRP A 48 10.54 2.34 -2.66
C TRP A 48 9.88 1.69 -1.44
N ASN A 49 8.61 2.02 -1.24
CA ASN A 49 7.73 1.38 -0.26
C ASN A 49 6.48 0.87 -0.98
N LEU A 50 5.81 -0.12 -0.41
CA LEU A 50 4.49 -0.54 -0.87
C LEU A 50 3.43 -0.22 0.17
N LEU A 51 2.53 0.71 -0.16
CA LEU A 51 1.31 0.96 0.60
C LEU A 51 0.17 0.15 -0.02
N ILE A 52 -0.60 -0.57 0.79
CA ILE A 52 -1.77 -1.34 0.34
C ILE A 52 -3.00 -0.84 1.08
N PHE A 53 -4.00 -0.38 0.33
CA PHE A 53 -5.32 -0.09 0.89
C PHE A 53 -6.13 -1.38 0.94
N CYS A 54 -6.58 -1.76 2.14
CA CYS A 54 -7.42 -2.93 2.35
C CYS A 54 -8.85 -2.47 2.61
N HIS A 55 -9.80 -2.92 1.78
CA HIS A 55 -11.25 -2.80 1.99
C HIS A 55 -11.75 -1.34 2.19
N PHE A 56 -11.13 -0.40 1.48
CA PHE A 56 -11.48 1.04 1.59
C PHE A 56 -12.93 1.35 1.20
N GLY A 57 -13.52 0.52 0.34
CA GLY A 57 -14.88 0.67 -0.16
C GLY A 57 -16.00 0.27 0.81
N GLU A 58 -15.69 -0.57 1.80
CA GLU A 58 -16.69 -1.10 2.74
C GLU A 58 -17.32 0.04 3.57
N ASN A 59 -18.43 -0.20 4.27
CA ASN A 59 -19.05 0.84 5.11
C ASN A 59 -18.24 1.03 6.41
N LEU A 60 -18.01 2.27 6.85
CA LEU A 60 -17.29 2.57 8.10
C LEU A 60 -18.10 2.28 9.38
N ARG A 61 -19.43 2.09 9.28
CA ARG A 61 -20.32 1.82 10.42
C ARG A 61 -20.48 0.33 10.76
N SER A 62 -20.18 -0.56 9.83
CA SER A 62 -19.89 -1.95 10.18
C SER A 62 -18.55 -1.95 10.90
N VAL A 63 -18.46 -2.63 12.05
CA VAL A 63 -17.19 -2.84 12.75
C VAL A 63 -16.27 -3.62 11.82
N THR A 64 -15.50 -2.92 10.98
CA THR A 64 -14.66 -3.55 9.97
C THR A 64 -13.26 -3.63 10.52
N GLU A 65 -12.98 -4.74 11.19
CA GLU A 65 -11.61 -5.19 11.46
C GLU A 65 -10.82 -5.44 10.17
N SER A 66 -11.44 -5.29 9.00
CA SER A 66 -10.86 -5.48 7.66
C SER A 66 -10.25 -4.21 7.05
N ARG A 67 -10.74 -3.01 7.36
CA ARG A 67 -10.28 -1.77 6.70
C ARG A 67 -9.02 -1.23 7.35
N CYS A 68 -7.90 -1.35 6.66
CA CYS A 68 -6.63 -0.81 7.11
C CYS A 68 -5.74 -0.41 5.94
N MET A 69 -4.60 0.18 6.27
CA MET A 69 -3.48 0.42 5.38
C MET A 69 -2.32 -0.47 5.82
N LEU A 70 -1.69 -1.16 4.88
CA LEU A 70 -0.46 -1.92 5.11
C LEU A 70 0.70 -1.16 4.47
N LEU A 71 1.74 -0.83 5.21
CA LEU A 71 2.95 -0.19 4.69
C LEU A 71 4.12 -1.18 4.80
N LEU A 72 4.49 -1.76 3.67
CA LEU A 72 5.59 -2.72 3.55
C LEU A 72 6.85 -1.98 3.12
N ASP A 73 7.93 -2.20 3.87
CA ASP A 73 9.22 -1.56 3.67
C ASP A 73 10.34 -2.60 3.86
N SER A 74 11.17 -2.79 2.84
CA SER A 74 12.34 -3.68 2.89
C SER A 74 13.55 -3.04 3.56
N LEU A 75 13.46 -1.78 4.00
CA LEU A 75 14.52 -1.02 4.65
C LEU A 75 14.01 -0.35 5.94
N GLU A 76 13.80 -1.13 7.01
CA GLU A 76 13.25 -0.66 8.30
C GLU A 76 14.03 0.52 8.91
N MET A 77 15.35 0.61 8.65
CA MET A 77 16.20 1.73 9.07
C MET A 77 15.79 3.08 8.46
N ALA A 78 15.04 3.10 7.35
CA ALA A 78 14.51 4.32 6.74
C ALA A 78 13.36 4.95 7.55
N ASN A 79 12.92 4.31 8.64
CA ASN A 79 11.77 4.70 9.46
C ASN A 79 10.51 4.89 8.60
N PRO A 80 9.87 3.80 8.15
CA PRO A 80 8.69 3.86 7.26
C PRO A 80 7.56 4.76 7.80
N ARG A 81 7.41 4.84 9.12
CA ARG A 81 6.41 5.70 9.78
C ARG A 81 6.63 7.19 9.55
N ARG A 82 7.80 7.62 9.06
CA ARG A 82 8.03 9.01 8.63
C ARG A 82 7.06 9.44 7.52
N LEU A 83 6.58 8.51 6.70
CA LEU A 83 5.58 8.79 5.65
C LEU A 83 4.16 8.90 6.19
N GLU A 84 3.88 8.47 7.42
CA GLU A 84 2.52 8.39 7.96
C GLU A 84 1.76 9.73 7.86
N PRO A 85 2.29 10.89 8.26
CA PRO A 85 1.55 12.16 8.12
C PRO A 85 1.12 12.48 6.68
N GLU A 86 1.97 12.17 5.70
CA GLU A 86 1.68 12.40 4.28
C GLU A 86 0.68 11.38 3.74
N ILE A 87 0.82 10.10 4.11
CA ILE A 87 -0.15 9.03 3.78
C ILE A 87 -1.53 9.38 4.33
N ARG A 88 -1.62 9.82 5.59
CA ARG A 88 -2.88 10.24 6.23
C ARG A 88 -3.53 11.39 5.48
N ARG A 89 -2.74 12.35 4.98
CA ARG A 89 -3.24 13.45 4.15
C ARG A 89 -3.74 12.95 2.80
N PHE A 90 -2.97 12.10 2.14
CA PHE A 90 -3.32 11.48 0.86
C PHE A 90 -4.64 10.72 0.94
N VAL A 91 -4.82 9.87 1.94
CA VAL A 91 -6.06 9.11 2.16
C VAL A 91 -7.25 10.03 2.38
N ARG A 92 -7.13 11.06 3.24
CA ARG A 92 -8.22 12.03 3.44
C ARG A 92 -8.64 12.71 2.13
N ASP A 93 -7.68 13.11 1.31
CA ASP A 93 -7.96 13.80 0.06
C ASP A 93 -8.56 12.86 -0.99
N ILE A 94 -8.16 11.58 -1.01
CA ILE A 94 -8.79 10.54 -1.83
C ILE A 94 -10.26 10.34 -1.45
N TYR A 95 -10.57 10.18 -0.16
CA TYR A 95 -11.96 10.04 0.32
C TYR A 95 -12.79 11.26 -0.05
N LYS A 96 -12.23 12.47 0.12
CA LYS A 96 -12.89 13.71 -0.29
C LYS A 96 -13.14 13.78 -1.80
N ALA A 97 -12.15 13.42 -2.62
CA ALA A 97 -12.26 13.46 -4.07
C ALA A 97 -13.22 12.40 -4.64
N GLY A 98 -13.37 11.28 -3.94
CA GLY A 98 -14.34 10.22 -4.28
C GLY A 98 -15.76 10.45 -3.76
N ASP A 99 -16.06 11.65 -3.23
CA ASP A 99 -17.36 12.03 -2.65
C ASP A 99 -17.90 11.00 -1.64
N ARG A 100 -16.99 10.50 -0.80
CA ARG A 100 -17.27 9.44 0.17
C ARG A 100 -17.98 10.03 1.41
N PRO A 101 -19.08 9.42 1.90
CA PRO A 101 -19.84 9.92 3.07
C PRO A 101 -19.07 9.84 4.41
N GLU A 102 -17.94 9.14 4.42
CA GLU A 102 -17.06 8.94 5.56
C GLU A 102 -16.53 10.27 6.13
N THR A 103 -16.72 10.51 7.43
CA THR A 103 -16.28 11.76 8.07
C THR A 103 -14.75 11.79 8.24
N LYS A 104 -14.18 13.00 8.34
CA LYS A 104 -12.73 13.20 8.62
C LYS A 104 -12.25 12.41 9.85
N HIS A 105 -13.08 12.34 10.89
CA HIS A 105 -12.78 11.59 12.12
C HIS A 105 -12.67 10.09 11.84
N LEU A 106 -13.64 9.51 11.11
CA LEU A 106 -13.61 8.08 10.81
C LEU A 106 -12.43 7.73 9.90
N ILE A 107 -12.11 8.58 8.91
CA ILE A 107 -10.95 8.40 8.04
C ILE A 107 -9.64 8.41 8.84
N SER A 108 -9.51 9.27 9.86
CA SER A 108 -8.31 9.29 10.71
C SER A 108 -8.14 8.04 11.57
N GLN A 109 -9.22 7.30 11.85
CA GLN A 109 -9.16 6.06 12.64
C GLN A 109 -8.75 4.82 11.81
N ILE A 110 -8.67 4.91 10.47
CA ILE A 110 -8.24 3.77 9.62
C ILE A 110 -6.83 3.34 10.04
N PRO A 111 -6.58 2.12 10.52
CA PRO A 111 -5.25 1.75 11.03
C PRO A 111 -4.17 1.75 9.94
N LEU A 112 -2.95 2.17 10.29
CA LEU A 112 -1.74 1.99 9.49
C LEU A 112 -0.86 0.92 10.15
N LEU A 113 -0.81 -0.25 9.55
CA LEU A 113 -0.03 -1.40 10.01
C LEU A 113 1.27 -1.48 9.21
N VAL A 114 2.36 -1.80 9.89
CA VAL A 114 3.70 -1.89 9.31
C VAL A 114 4.24 -3.30 9.61
N PRO A 115 3.99 -4.28 8.73
CA PRO A 115 4.44 -5.65 8.94
C PRO A 115 5.96 -5.77 8.86
N LYS A 116 6.53 -6.69 9.64
CA LYS A 116 7.97 -7.00 9.62
C LYS A 116 8.23 -8.00 8.50
N VAL A 117 8.47 -7.50 7.30
CA VAL A 117 8.75 -8.28 6.07
C VAL A 117 10.25 -8.57 5.92
N PRO A 118 10.67 -9.45 5.00
CA PRO A 118 12.10 -9.65 4.69
C PRO A 118 12.78 -8.32 4.32
N GLN A 119 14.01 -8.14 4.79
CA GLN A 119 14.75 -6.88 4.69
C GLN A 119 15.89 -7.01 3.68
N GLN A 120 16.10 -5.99 2.85
CA GLN A 120 17.19 -5.94 1.88
C GLN A 120 18.55 -5.75 2.55
N LYS A 121 19.64 -6.11 1.86
CA LYS A 121 20.99 -6.05 2.43
C LYS A 121 21.75 -4.76 2.10
N ASP A 122 21.59 -4.21 0.90
CA ASP A 122 22.47 -3.15 0.40
C ASP A 122 21.78 -1.79 0.10
N GLY A 123 20.46 -1.70 0.32
CA GLY A 123 19.72 -0.46 0.12
C GLY A 123 19.21 -0.22 -1.31
N THR A 124 19.63 -1.02 -2.29
CA THR A 124 19.39 -0.75 -3.72
C THR A 124 18.25 -1.57 -4.32
N GLU A 125 17.89 -2.68 -3.66
CA GLU A 125 16.95 -3.67 -4.17
C GLU A 125 15.47 -3.34 -3.89
N CYS A 126 15.17 -2.19 -3.29
CA CYS A 126 13.83 -1.88 -2.76
C CYS A 126 12.72 -1.98 -3.82
N GLY A 127 13.03 -1.66 -5.08
CA GLY A 127 12.11 -1.85 -6.20
C GLY A 127 11.77 -3.33 -6.45
N ASN A 128 12.76 -4.22 -6.42
CA ASN A 128 12.58 -5.67 -6.59
C ASN A 128 11.73 -6.24 -5.45
N PHE A 129 12.00 -5.82 -4.21
CA PHE A 129 11.21 -6.19 -3.05
C PHE A 129 9.75 -5.74 -3.19
N VAL A 130 9.49 -4.49 -3.62
CA VAL A 130 8.11 -4.00 -3.85
C VAL A 130 7.39 -4.85 -4.90
N LEU A 131 8.04 -5.16 -6.02
CA LEU A 131 7.45 -6.02 -7.06
C LEU A 131 7.13 -7.41 -6.53
N TYR A 132 8.05 -8.00 -5.76
CA TYR A 132 7.86 -9.33 -5.20
C TYR A 132 6.80 -9.37 -4.10
N PHE A 133 6.72 -8.33 -3.26
CA PHE A 133 5.62 -8.15 -2.31
C PHE A 133 4.27 -8.10 -3.01
N ILE A 134 4.15 -7.39 -4.14
CA ILE A 134 2.90 -7.36 -4.92
C ILE A 134 2.55 -8.77 -5.44
N LYS A 135 3.51 -9.48 -6.05
CA LYS A 135 3.30 -10.85 -6.55
C LYS A 135 2.78 -11.77 -5.45
N LEU A 136 3.50 -11.87 -4.34
CA LEU A 136 3.14 -12.77 -3.25
C LEU A 136 1.83 -12.36 -2.57
N PHE A 137 1.56 -11.06 -2.45
CA PHE A 137 0.28 -10.60 -1.92
C PHE A 137 -0.88 -10.98 -2.83
N LEU A 138 -0.73 -10.87 -4.16
CA LEU A 138 -1.76 -11.33 -5.11
C LEU A 138 -2.05 -12.83 -4.98
N GLU A 139 -1.03 -13.64 -4.70
CA GLU A 139 -1.15 -15.09 -4.56
C GLU A 139 -1.76 -15.53 -3.23
N LEU A 140 -1.48 -14.79 -2.15
CA LEU A 140 -1.75 -15.24 -0.78
C LEU A 140 -2.84 -14.42 -0.05
N ALA A 141 -3.25 -13.27 -0.59
CA ALA A 141 -4.22 -12.39 0.06
C ALA A 141 -5.54 -13.12 0.36
N PRO A 142 -6.08 -13.01 1.59
CA PRO A 142 -7.39 -13.56 1.89
C PRO A 142 -8.48 -12.78 1.15
N ASP A 143 -9.59 -13.44 0.78
CA ASP A 143 -10.74 -12.74 0.19
C ASP A 143 -11.30 -11.65 1.12
N LYS A 144 -11.27 -11.92 2.43
CA LYS A 144 -11.64 -11.00 3.50
C LYS A 144 -10.47 -10.88 4.48
N PHE A 145 -9.70 -9.82 4.35
CA PHE A 145 -8.67 -9.48 5.33
C PHE A 145 -9.32 -9.16 6.67
N SER A 146 -8.75 -9.65 7.76
CA SER A 146 -9.06 -9.20 9.12
C SER A 146 -7.77 -8.87 9.85
N MET A 147 -7.79 -7.80 10.64
CA MET A 147 -6.69 -7.43 11.52
C MET A 147 -6.41 -8.48 12.60
N GLU A 148 -7.36 -9.35 12.95
CA GLU A 148 -7.09 -10.49 13.84
C GLU A 148 -6.09 -11.49 13.25
N GLY A 149 -6.13 -11.69 11.92
CA GLY A 149 -5.22 -12.60 11.22
C GLY A 149 -3.88 -11.96 10.86
N TYR A 150 -3.71 -10.66 11.09
CA TYR A 150 -2.48 -9.94 10.80
C TYR A 150 -1.28 -10.54 11.59
N PRO A 151 -0.09 -10.72 10.97
CA PRO A 151 0.29 -10.26 9.63
C PRO A 151 0.08 -11.28 8.49
N TYR A 152 -0.69 -12.36 8.71
CA TYR A 152 -0.84 -13.47 7.77
C TYR A 152 0.53 -14.01 7.30
N PHE A 153 0.83 -13.84 6.01
CA PHE A 153 2.07 -14.24 5.36
C PHE A 153 3.16 -13.16 5.42
N MET A 154 2.84 -11.90 5.74
CA MET A 154 3.77 -10.75 5.74
C MET A 154 4.70 -10.75 6.96
N LYS A 155 5.44 -11.84 7.13
CA LYS A 155 6.38 -12.08 8.23
C LYS A 155 7.83 -11.97 7.75
N LYS A 156 8.79 -12.02 8.67
CA LYS A 156 10.22 -11.87 8.35
C LYS A 156 10.77 -12.99 7.47
N ASP A 157 10.09 -14.13 7.51
CA ASP A 157 10.36 -15.37 6.79
C ASP A 157 9.38 -15.58 5.63
N TRP A 158 8.70 -14.52 5.15
CA TRP A 158 7.71 -14.62 4.07
C TRP A 158 8.29 -15.26 2.80
N PHE A 159 9.57 -15.01 2.52
CA PHE A 159 10.29 -15.65 1.43
C PHE A 159 11.80 -15.65 1.72
N THR A 160 12.51 -16.48 0.99
CA THR A 160 13.97 -16.58 0.97
C THR A 160 14.56 -15.66 -0.10
N PHE A 161 15.83 -15.27 0.04
CA PHE A 161 16.53 -14.51 -1.00
C PHE A 161 16.64 -15.28 -2.31
N GLU A 162 16.80 -16.61 -2.27
CA GLU A 162 16.85 -17.45 -3.47
C GLU A 162 15.52 -17.45 -4.26
N GLU A 163 14.38 -17.30 -3.57
CA GLU A 163 13.09 -17.10 -4.23
C GLU A 163 12.97 -15.71 -4.87
N LEU A 164 13.48 -14.67 -4.21
CA LEU A 164 13.53 -13.32 -4.77
C LEU A 164 14.46 -13.24 -5.99
N ASP A 165 15.63 -13.85 -5.93
CA ASP A 165 16.63 -13.87 -7.01
C ASP A 165 16.03 -14.52 -8.27
N ARG A 166 15.43 -15.70 -8.12
CA ARG A 166 14.72 -16.39 -9.22
C ARG A 166 13.59 -15.55 -9.82
N PHE A 167 12.86 -14.82 -8.98
CA PHE A 167 11.84 -13.88 -9.46
C PHE A 167 12.47 -12.75 -10.28
N CYS A 168 13.55 -12.14 -9.79
CA CYS A 168 14.22 -11.04 -10.49
C CYS A 168 14.82 -11.49 -11.84
N GLU A 169 15.43 -12.67 -11.90
CA GLU A 169 15.92 -13.28 -13.15
C GLU A 169 14.79 -13.43 -14.17
N SER A 170 13.60 -13.85 -13.72
CA SER A 170 12.43 -14.01 -14.59
C SER A 170 11.89 -12.71 -15.20
N LEU A 171 12.27 -11.54 -14.68
CA LEU A 171 11.86 -10.23 -15.23
C LEU A 171 12.77 -9.74 -16.37
N THR A 172 13.91 -10.38 -16.58
CA THR A 172 14.95 -9.95 -17.54
C THR A 172 14.94 -10.75 -18.85
N HIS A 173 14.00 -11.69 -18.99
CA HIS A 173 13.77 -12.53 -20.17
C HIS A 173 12.42 -12.22 -20.82
#